data_AF-V4QZ50-F1
#
_entry.id   AF-V4QZ50-F1
#
_cell.length_a   1.000
_cell.length_b   1.000
_cell.length_c   1.000
_cell.angle_alpha   90.00
_cell.angle_beta   90.00
_cell.angle_gamma   90.00
#
_symmetry.space_group_name_H-M   'P 1'
#
loop_
_entity.id
_entity.type
_entity.pdbx_description
1 polymer ?
#
loop_
_entity_poly.entity_id
_entity_poly.type
_entity_poly.pdbx_seq_one_letter_code
_entity_poly.pdbx_strand_id
1 'polypeptide(L)'
;MSSRTVLIMMFAGLALAGCEKRVKAPDVLGACYFVGYPAAGGLKFNKLSDNEPDLEHCAVRLYNARMDLMATRTAGEQTIGAYNGMFLFASGREVRYSRNYEGPAFPLLVKAPDGRLVAPGAVVQQEAPPSGPVTVDVPDNLPKMPSDGKK
;
A
#
# COMPACT_ATOMS: atom_id res chain seq x y z
N MET A 1 -14.20 -32.85 64.57
CA MET A 1 -13.28 -32.15 63.64
C MET A 1 -14.13 -31.52 62.55
N SER A 2 -14.43 -30.22 62.44
CA SER A 2 -13.67 -28.95 62.47
C SER A 2 -12.81 -28.64 61.24
N SER A 3 -13.01 -27.43 60.69
CA SER A 3 -12.39 -26.71 59.54
C SER A 3 -12.70 -27.27 58.13
N ARG A 4 -13.47 -26.65 57.23
CA ARG A 4 -13.68 -25.24 56.80
C ARG A 4 -12.51 -24.63 56.01
N THR A 5 -12.71 -24.54 54.68
CA THR A 5 -12.25 -23.51 53.72
C THR A 5 -10.83 -23.55 53.09
N VAL A 6 -10.78 -23.16 51.79
CA VAL A 6 -9.68 -22.44 51.04
C VAL A 6 -8.81 -23.33 50.11
N LEU A 7 -8.48 -23.02 48.83
CA LEU A 7 -8.55 -21.80 48.02
C LEU A 7 -8.63 -22.16 46.51
N ILE A 8 -9.44 -21.39 45.79
CA ILE A 8 -9.48 -21.23 44.34
C ILE A 8 -8.29 -20.34 43.93
N MET A 9 -7.31 -20.81 43.15
CA MET A 9 -6.34 -19.87 42.52
C MET A 9 -5.51 -20.52 41.40
N MET A 10 -6.03 -20.66 40.18
CA MET A 10 -5.13 -20.82 39.01
C MET A 10 -5.74 -20.55 37.63
N PHE A 11 -6.51 -19.48 37.42
CA PHE A 11 -6.86 -19.04 36.05
C PHE A 11 -7.17 -17.53 36.01
N ALA A 12 -6.15 -16.68 36.18
CA ALA A 12 -6.28 -15.25 35.94
C ALA A 12 -4.94 -14.67 35.46
N GLY A 13 -4.61 -14.90 34.19
CA GLY A 13 -3.32 -14.42 33.64
C GLY A 13 -3.26 -14.16 32.15
N LEU A 14 -4.38 -14.21 31.41
CA LEU A 14 -4.39 -14.03 29.94
C LEU A 14 -5.33 -12.93 29.44
N ALA A 15 -5.90 -12.10 30.33
CA ALA A 15 -6.91 -11.11 29.96
C ALA A 15 -6.39 -9.68 29.69
N LEU A 16 -5.10 -9.49 29.38
CA LEU A 16 -4.53 -8.15 29.12
C LEU A 16 -4.14 -7.88 27.66
N ALA A 17 -4.41 -8.79 26.72
CA ALA A 17 -4.12 -8.57 25.29
C ALA A 17 -5.26 -7.87 24.52
N GLY A 18 -6.05 -7.01 25.18
CA GLY A 18 -7.42 -6.68 24.71
C GLY A 18 -7.84 -5.22 24.75
N CYS A 19 -6.95 -4.26 24.51
CA CYS A 19 -7.33 -2.89 24.12
C CYS A 19 -6.16 -2.15 23.49
N GLU A 20 -5.64 -2.70 22.39
CA GLU A 20 -4.67 -1.98 21.57
C GLU A 20 -5.40 -0.84 20.85
N LYS A 21 -5.13 0.39 21.27
CA LYS A 21 -5.75 1.60 20.72
C LYS A 21 -5.32 1.72 19.25
N ARG A 22 -6.22 1.36 18.34
CA ARG A 22 -5.99 1.41 16.89
C ARG A 22 -5.50 2.80 16.47
N VAL A 23 -4.37 2.83 15.77
CA VAL A 23 -3.82 4.06 15.21
C VAL A 23 -4.81 4.61 14.18
N LYS A 24 -5.16 5.89 14.30
CA LYS A 24 -5.99 6.60 13.33
C LYS A 24 -5.15 7.59 12.54
N ALA A 25 -5.30 7.57 11.23
CA ALA A 25 -4.71 8.58 10.36
C ALA A 25 -5.41 9.93 10.61
N PRO A 26 -4.67 11.06 10.53
CA PRO A 26 -5.27 12.39 10.50
C PRO A 26 -6.28 12.51 9.37
N ASP A 27 -7.47 12.99 9.70
CA ASP A 27 -8.54 13.25 8.75
C ASP A 27 -8.70 14.76 8.56
N VAL A 28 -7.67 15.37 7.98
CA VAL A 28 -7.61 16.80 7.68
C VAL A 28 -7.53 16.95 6.17
N LEU A 29 -8.58 17.53 5.60
CA LEU A 29 -8.71 17.70 4.15
C LEU A 29 -7.50 18.39 3.54
N GLY A 30 -6.90 17.75 2.54
CA GLY A 30 -5.77 18.30 1.78
C GLY A 30 -4.42 18.18 2.48
N ALA A 31 -4.38 17.85 3.77
CA ALA A 31 -3.12 17.77 4.50
C ALA A 31 -2.43 16.42 4.29
N CYS A 32 -1.17 16.48 3.86
CA CYS A 32 -0.33 15.31 3.65
C CYS A 32 0.69 15.18 4.77
N TYR A 33 0.87 13.96 5.29
CA TYR A 33 1.75 13.70 6.42
C TYR A 33 2.75 12.58 6.14
N PHE A 34 3.89 12.64 6.82
CA PHE A 34 4.85 11.54 7.01
C PHE A 34 4.86 11.14 8.50
N VAL A 35 4.84 9.84 8.78
CA VAL A 35 4.88 9.27 10.12
C VAL A 35 6.31 9.10 10.59
N GLY A 36 6.69 9.85 11.62
CA GLY A 36 7.95 9.69 12.34
C GLY A 36 7.81 8.91 13.63
N TYR A 37 8.92 8.29 14.06
CA TYR A 37 9.04 7.48 15.26
C TYR A 37 9.98 8.15 16.25
N PRO A 38 9.52 9.12 17.06
CA PRO A 38 10.36 9.79 18.05
C PRO A 38 10.85 8.81 19.13
N ALA A 39 12.03 9.08 19.69
CA ALA A 39 12.59 8.27 20.78
C ALA A 39 11.71 8.22 22.04
N ALA A 40 10.88 9.24 22.25
CA ALA A 40 9.88 9.29 23.33
C ALA A 40 8.74 8.27 23.16
N GLY A 41 8.67 7.57 22.01
CA GLY A 41 7.65 6.59 21.69
C GLY A 41 6.43 7.18 21.00
N GLY A 42 5.57 6.29 20.49
CA GLY A 42 4.38 6.64 19.73
C GLY A 42 4.69 7.09 18.29
N LEU A 43 3.62 7.50 17.58
CA LEU A 43 3.69 7.98 16.21
C LEU A 43 3.53 9.49 16.17
N LYS A 44 4.38 10.16 15.39
CA LYS A 44 4.26 11.59 15.11
C LYS A 44 3.92 11.81 13.64
N PHE A 45 2.78 12.45 13.38
CA PHE A 45 2.40 12.86 12.02
C PHE A 45 3.03 14.21 11.69
N ASN A 46 4.12 14.20 10.92
CA ASN A 46 4.81 15.39 10.46
C ASN A 46 4.20 15.84 9.14
N LYS A 47 3.72 17.08 9.09
CA LYS A 47 3.06 17.60 7.89
C LYS A 47 4.08 17.85 6.78
N LEU A 48 3.81 17.32 5.58
CA LEU A 48 4.57 17.52 4.35
C LEU A 48 3.95 18.61 3.45
N SER A 49 2.63 18.79 3.56
CA SER A 49 1.85 19.76 2.78
C SER A 49 0.50 20.00 3.44
N ASP A 50 -0.06 21.19 3.23
CA ASP A 50 -1.39 21.58 3.70
C ASP A 50 -2.48 21.45 2.62
N ASN A 51 -2.09 21.38 1.34
CA ASN A 51 -3.03 21.53 0.22
C ASN A 51 -2.65 20.59 -0.94
N GLU A 52 -2.64 19.28 -0.70
CA GLU A 52 -2.59 18.30 -1.77
C GLU A 52 -3.97 18.15 -2.42
N PRO A 53 -4.05 18.18 -3.76
CA PRO A 53 -5.32 18.12 -4.48
C PRO A 53 -6.02 16.77 -4.32
N ASP A 54 -5.27 15.69 -4.17
CA ASP A 54 -5.79 14.32 -4.03
C ASP A 54 -4.78 13.40 -3.32
N LEU A 55 -5.16 12.12 -3.20
CA LEU A 55 -4.39 11.08 -2.54
C LEU A 55 -3.09 10.76 -3.30
N GLU A 56 -3.14 10.76 -4.62
CA GLU A 56 -2.04 10.45 -5.52
C GLU A 56 -0.92 11.49 -5.40
N HIS A 57 -1.25 12.77 -5.31
CA HIS A 57 -0.27 13.83 -5.11
C HIS A 57 0.40 13.74 -3.74
N CYS A 58 -0.36 13.42 -2.68
CA CYS A 58 0.25 13.11 -1.38
C CYS A 58 1.15 11.86 -1.44
N ALA A 59 0.76 10.82 -2.17
CA ALA A 59 1.56 9.62 -2.37
C ALA A 59 2.90 9.93 -3.08
N VAL A 60 2.87 10.75 -4.13
CA VAL A 60 4.09 11.22 -4.81
C VAL A 60 4.96 12.04 -3.87
N ARG A 61 4.37 12.97 -3.10
CA ARG A 61 5.12 13.77 -2.12
C ARG A 61 5.77 12.90 -1.05
N LEU A 62 5.06 11.91 -0.53
CA LEU A 62 5.59 10.96 0.45
C LEU A 62 6.74 10.12 -0.14
N TYR A 63 6.59 9.67 -1.38
CA TYR A 63 7.64 8.93 -2.08
C TYR A 63 8.89 9.79 -2.29
N ASN A 64 8.75 11.08 -2.63
CA ASN A 64 9.87 12.00 -2.73
C ASN A 64 10.57 12.18 -1.38
N ALA A 65 9.80 12.37 -0.29
CA ALA A 65 10.36 12.41 1.07
C ALA A 65 11.12 11.10 1.41
N ARG A 66 10.64 9.95 0.95
CA ARG A 66 11.40 8.69 1.07
C ARG A 66 12.71 8.73 0.29
N MET A 67 12.74 9.27 -0.92
CA MET A 67 13.98 9.38 -1.70
C MET A 67 15.01 10.25 -0.96
N ASP A 68 14.59 11.32 -0.29
CA ASP A 68 15.46 12.15 0.54
C ASP A 68 16.00 11.38 1.76
N LEU A 69 15.14 10.60 2.43
CA LEU A 69 15.55 9.71 3.52
C LEU A 69 16.50 8.59 3.02
N MET A 70 16.29 8.09 1.82
CA MET A 70 17.18 7.09 1.19
C MET A 70 18.55 7.69 0.87
N ALA A 71 18.60 8.93 0.36
CA ALA A 71 19.85 9.62 0.08
C ALA A 71 20.72 9.79 1.34
N THR A 72 20.09 9.91 2.51
CA THR A 72 20.77 9.99 3.81
C THR A 72 20.92 8.65 4.53
N ARG A 73 20.50 7.54 3.92
CA ARG A 73 20.45 6.18 4.51
C ARG A 73 19.64 6.09 5.81
N THR A 74 18.64 6.95 5.98
CA THR A 74 17.74 6.97 7.14
C THR A 74 16.39 6.33 6.85
N ALA A 75 16.10 6.00 5.58
CA ALA A 75 14.88 5.30 5.22
C ALA A 75 14.88 3.86 5.72
N GLY A 76 13.79 3.46 6.38
CA GLY A 76 13.51 2.05 6.66
C GLY A 76 12.94 1.31 5.45
N GLU A 77 12.40 0.11 5.69
CA GLU A 77 11.75 -0.72 4.67
C GLU A 77 10.71 0.06 3.86
N GLN A 78 9.89 0.85 4.56
CA GLN A 78 8.87 1.72 3.99
C GLN A 78 8.81 3.06 4.73
N THR A 79 8.34 4.08 4.03
CA THR A 79 8.01 5.39 4.59
C THR A 79 6.50 5.49 4.67
N ILE A 80 5.97 5.63 5.89
CA ILE A 80 4.53 5.68 6.13
C ILE A 80 4.08 7.14 6.13
N GLY A 81 2.93 7.40 5.53
CA GLY A 81 2.29 8.70 5.52
C GLY A 81 0.78 8.59 5.72
N ALA A 82 0.11 9.74 5.65
CA ALA A 82 -1.33 9.80 5.78
C ALA A 82 -1.93 10.98 5.00
N TYR A 83 -3.17 10.79 4.55
CA TYR A 83 -3.98 11.78 3.83
C TYR A 83 -5.48 11.47 4.04
N ASN A 84 -6.30 12.45 4.43
CA ASN A 84 -7.76 12.33 4.59
C ASN A 84 -8.22 10.99 5.25
N GLY A 85 -7.64 10.65 6.41
CA GLY A 85 -8.01 9.44 7.16
C GLY A 85 -7.48 8.12 6.59
N MET A 86 -6.67 8.16 5.53
CA MET A 86 -6.02 6.99 4.92
C MET A 86 -4.53 6.98 5.22
N PHE A 87 -3.96 5.78 5.35
CA PHE A 87 -2.52 5.57 5.41
C PHE A 87 -1.95 5.31 4.02
N LEU A 88 -0.72 5.80 3.81
CA LEU A 88 0.08 5.59 2.62
C LEU A 88 1.38 4.89 3.03
N PHE A 89 1.82 3.93 2.23
CA PHE A 89 2.98 3.10 2.49
C PHE A 89 3.88 3.13 1.28
N ALA A 90 4.89 4.01 1.30
CA ALA A 90 5.83 4.19 0.21
C ALA A 90 7.03 3.24 0.38
N SER A 91 7.21 2.35 -0.59
CA SER A 91 8.40 1.51 -0.74
C SER A 91 9.31 2.07 -1.84
N GLY A 92 10.37 1.35 -2.22
CA GLY A 92 11.21 1.74 -3.37
C GLY A 92 10.57 1.48 -4.74
N ARG A 93 9.42 0.78 -4.79
CA ARG A 93 8.81 0.31 -6.03
C ARG A 93 7.36 0.76 -6.22
N GLU A 94 6.69 1.16 -5.16
CA GLU A 94 5.28 1.47 -5.17
C GLU A 94 4.91 2.34 -3.97
N VAL A 95 3.73 2.95 -4.05
CA VAL A 95 3.02 3.50 -2.91
C VAL A 95 1.71 2.75 -2.79
N ARG A 96 1.46 2.17 -1.61
CA ARG A 96 0.22 1.48 -1.28
C ARG A 96 -0.62 2.32 -0.33
N TYR A 97 -1.91 2.03 -0.25
CA TYR A 97 -2.83 2.71 0.66
C TYR A 97 -3.65 1.74 1.50
N SER A 98 -4.03 2.15 2.71
CA SER A 98 -4.95 1.38 3.57
C SER A 98 -5.76 2.31 4.48
N ARG A 99 -6.91 1.82 4.96
CA ARG A 99 -7.68 2.49 6.03
C ARG A 99 -7.07 2.27 7.42
N ASN A 100 -6.28 1.22 7.58
CA ASN A 100 -5.70 0.83 8.87
C ASN A 100 -4.18 0.95 8.80
N TYR A 101 -3.57 1.34 9.92
CA TYR A 101 -2.11 1.41 10.03
C TYR A 101 -1.51 0.00 9.97
N GLU A 102 -2.09 -0.93 10.73
CA GLU A 102 -1.79 -2.36 10.65
C GLU A 102 -2.87 -3.06 9.80
N GLY A 103 -2.47 -3.63 8.65
CA GLY A 103 -3.40 -4.40 7.82
C GLY A 103 -2.99 -4.50 6.35
N PRO A 104 -3.84 -5.10 5.51
CA PRO A 104 -3.60 -5.15 4.07
C PRO A 104 -3.63 -3.73 3.49
N ALA A 105 -2.66 -3.45 2.62
CA ALA A 105 -2.60 -2.24 1.82
C ALA A 105 -2.74 -2.60 0.33
N PHE A 106 -3.32 -1.73 -0.47
CA PHE A 106 -3.54 -1.95 -1.90
C PHE A 106 -2.65 -1.02 -2.73
N PRO A 107 -2.17 -1.43 -3.90
CA PRO A 107 -1.33 -0.57 -4.74
C PRO A 107 -2.11 0.66 -5.21
N LEU A 108 -1.53 1.85 -4.97
CA LEU A 108 -2.03 3.12 -5.50
C LEU A 108 -1.23 3.54 -6.72
N LEU A 109 0.10 3.60 -6.56
CA LEU A 109 1.05 3.96 -7.60
C LEU A 109 2.18 2.95 -7.62
N VAL A 110 2.69 2.65 -8.82
CA VAL A 110 3.86 1.79 -9.03
C VAL A 110 4.90 2.55 -9.83
N LYS A 111 6.16 2.19 -9.62
CA LYS A 111 7.28 2.74 -10.38
C LYS A 111 7.34 2.06 -11.75
N ALA A 112 7.10 2.83 -12.80
CA ALA A 112 7.27 2.41 -14.18
C ALA A 112 8.77 2.20 -14.51
N PRO A 113 9.10 1.51 -15.62
CA PRO A 113 10.49 1.29 -16.05
C PRO A 113 11.29 2.59 -16.26
N ASP A 114 10.62 3.67 -16.66
CA ASP A 114 11.20 5.02 -16.82
C ASP A 114 11.43 5.73 -15.47
N GLY A 115 11.07 5.10 -14.36
CA GLY A 115 11.26 5.60 -13.00
C GLY A 115 10.13 6.48 -12.46
N ARG A 116 9.12 6.81 -13.28
CA ARG A 116 7.97 7.61 -12.84
C ARG A 116 7.00 6.77 -12.03
N LEU A 117 6.30 7.42 -11.10
CA LEU A 117 5.14 6.81 -10.44
C LEU A 117 3.92 6.94 -11.35
N VAL A 118 3.24 5.82 -11.58
CA VAL A 118 2.03 5.74 -12.41
C VAL A 118 1.01 4.82 -11.77
N ALA A 119 -0.25 4.93 -12.17
CA ALA A 119 -1.27 3.96 -11.79
C ALA A 119 -0.87 2.54 -12.26
N PRO A 120 -1.11 1.48 -11.47
CA PRO A 120 -0.72 0.11 -11.82
C PRO A 120 -1.11 -0.35 -13.22
N GLY A 121 -2.32 -0.02 -13.67
CA GLY A 121 -2.82 -0.39 -15.00
C GLY A 121 -2.20 0.38 -16.17
N ALA A 122 -1.42 1.44 -15.92
CA ALA A 122 -0.76 2.22 -16.96
C ALA A 122 0.59 1.61 -17.39
N VAL A 123 1.11 0.62 -16.66
CA VAL A 123 2.34 -0.08 -17.02
C VAL A 123 2.01 -1.16 -18.05
N VAL A 124 2.18 -0.85 -19.34
CA VAL A 124 2.06 -1.84 -20.42
C VAL A 124 3.37 -2.63 -20.48
N GLN A 125 3.30 -3.91 -20.15
CA GLN A 125 4.39 -4.84 -20.44
C GLN A 125 4.33 -5.10 -21.95
N GLN A 126 5.24 -4.48 -22.71
CA GLN A 126 5.45 -4.90 -24.09
C GLN A 126 6.06 -6.29 -24.03
N GLU A 127 5.23 -7.31 -24.26
CA GLU A 127 5.71 -8.66 -24.53
C GLU A 127 6.67 -8.55 -25.71
N ALA A 128 7.90 -8.99 -25.51
CA ALA A 128 8.87 -9.02 -26.59
C ALA A 128 8.22 -9.80 -27.74
N PRO A 129 8.20 -9.26 -28.98
CA PRO A 129 7.60 -9.96 -30.08
C PRO A 129 8.26 -11.34 -30.17
N PRO A 130 7.46 -12.41 -30.34
CA PRO A 130 7.99 -13.77 -30.37
C PRO A 130 9.13 -13.83 -31.38
N SER A 131 10.25 -14.40 -30.96
CA SER A 131 11.43 -14.61 -31.79
C SER A 131 11.17 -15.78 -32.75
N GLY A 132 10.23 -15.63 -33.67
CA GLY A 132 9.83 -16.66 -34.61
C GLY A 132 8.48 -16.39 -35.27
N PRO A 133 8.14 -17.12 -36.34
CA PRO A 133 6.82 -17.02 -36.97
C PRO A 133 5.73 -17.37 -35.95
N VAL A 134 4.76 -16.47 -35.79
CA VAL A 134 3.55 -16.72 -34.98
C VAL A 134 2.65 -17.65 -35.78
N THR A 135 2.65 -18.94 -35.44
CA THR A 135 1.67 -19.89 -35.98
C THR A 135 0.38 -19.72 -35.19
N VAL A 136 -0.63 -19.12 -35.83
CA VAL A 136 -2.00 -19.08 -35.29
C VAL A 136 -2.73 -20.31 -35.85
N ASP A 137 -3.04 -21.27 -34.99
CA ASP A 137 -3.94 -22.38 -35.36
C ASP A 137 -5.33 -21.80 -35.60
N VAL A 138 -5.77 -21.84 -36.86
CA VAL A 138 -7.10 -21.39 -37.27
C VAL A 138 -8.07 -22.54 -37.01
N PRO A 139 -9.01 -22.44 -36.06
CA PRO A 139 -9.95 -23.52 -35.78
C PRO A 139 -10.91 -23.76 -36.95
N ASP A 140 -11.13 -25.03 -37.30
CA ASP A 140 -11.93 -25.45 -38.47
C ASP A 140 -13.40 -25.02 -38.42
N ASN A 141 -13.91 -24.61 -37.25
CA ASN A 141 -15.31 -24.25 -37.03
C ASN A 141 -15.59 -22.74 -37.12
N LEU A 142 -14.69 -21.97 -37.72
CA LEU A 142 -14.91 -20.53 -37.90
C LEU A 142 -16.15 -20.26 -38.77
N PRO A 143 -17.05 -19.35 -38.33
CA PRO A 143 -18.14 -18.88 -39.17
C PRO A 143 -17.59 -18.28 -40.47
N LYS A 144 -18.08 -18.75 -41.61
CA LYS A 144 -17.68 -18.20 -42.91
C LYS A 144 -18.11 -16.75 -43.01
N MET A 145 -17.20 -15.89 -43.47
CA MET A 145 -17.52 -14.49 -43.73
C MET A 145 -18.32 -14.40 -45.04
N PRO A 146 -19.26 -13.43 -45.18
CA PRO A 146 -20.00 -13.23 -46.43
C PRO A 146 -19.12 -12.98 -47.67
N SER A 147 -17.86 -12.58 -47.45
CA SER A 147 -16.84 -12.39 -48.48
C SER A 147 -16.29 -13.68 -49.09
N ASP A 148 -16.44 -14.81 -48.40
CA ASP A 148 -15.80 -16.08 -48.80
C ASP A 148 -16.54 -16.80 -49.94
N GLY A 149 -17.76 -16.31 -50.28
CA GLY A 149 -18.62 -16.87 -51.32
C GLY A 149 -18.49 -16.19 -52.69
N LYS A 150 -17.58 -15.23 -52.88
CA LYS A 150 -17.33 -14.60 -54.18
C LYS A 150 -16.04 -15.14 -54.81
N LYS A 151 -16.14 -16.27 -55.51
CA LYS A 151 -15.20 -16.69 -56.55
C LYS A 151 -15.96 -17.14 -57.77
#